data_AF-A0A837HVA4-F1
#
_entry.id   AF-A0A837HVA4-F1
#
_cell.length_a   1.000
_cell.length_b   1.000
_cell.length_c   1.000
_cell.angle_alpha   90.00
_cell.angle_beta   90.00
_cell.angle_gamma   90.00
#
_symmetry.space_group_name_H-M   'P 1'
#
loop_
_entity.id
_entity.type
_entity.pdbx_description
1 polymer ?
#
loop_
_entity_poly.entity_id
_entity_poly.type
_entity_poly.pdbx_seq_one_letter_code
_entity_poly.pdbx_strand_id
1 'polypeptide(L)' 'MVDLSFKGEKIGKYFLDFLIEGKIILELKATPFFHPDDFYQVLAYLKAISLKLGILANFRGRKLVYKRILNSEIHL' A
#
# COMPACT_ATOMS: atom_id res chain seq x y z
N MET A 1 -7.79 8.29 3.48
CA MET A 1 -7.39 9.32 2.49
C MET A 1 -5.99 9.77 2.84
N VAL A 2 -5.04 9.58 1.94
CA VAL A 2 -3.64 9.99 2.13
C VAL A 2 -3.32 11.08 1.12
N ASP A 3 -2.75 12.18 1.59
CA ASP A 3 -2.32 13.26 0.72
C ASP A 3 -1.09 12.82 -0.07
N LEU A 4 -1.15 12.98 -1.39
CA LEU A 4 -0.04 12.71 -2.27
C LEU A 4 0.69 14.02 -2.55
N SER A 5 1.96 14.07 -2.14
CA SER A 5 2.83 15.21 -2.40
C SER A 5 4.03 14.80 -3.24
N PHE A 6 4.34 15.57 -4.27
CA PHE A 6 5.54 15.44 -5.07
C PHE A 6 6.32 16.75 -5.02
N LYS A 7 7.59 16.68 -4.60
CA LYS A 7 8.46 17.85 -4.41
C LYS A 7 7.85 18.96 -3.52
N GLY A 8 7.10 18.57 -2.49
CA GLY A 8 6.45 19.50 -1.57
C GLY A 8 5.10 20.04 -2.04
N GLU A 9 4.70 19.77 -3.29
CA GLU A 9 3.38 20.17 -3.79
C GLU A 9 2.37 19.04 -3.70
N LYS A 10 1.16 19.36 -3.25
CA LYS A 10 0.05 18.41 -3.18
C LYS A 10 -0.51 18.19 -4.58
N ILE A 11 -0.26 17.00 -5.12
CA ILE A 11 -0.66 16.62 -6.48
C ILE A 11 -1.93 15.76 -6.51
N GLY A 12 -2.43 15.33 -5.36
CA GLY A 12 -3.68 14.60 -5.30
C GLY A 12 -3.98 13.95 -3.95
N LYS A 13 -4.96 13.06 -3.99
CA LYS A 13 -5.36 12.23 -2.86
C LYS A 13 -5.46 10.80 -3.32
N TYR A 14 -4.92 9.92 -2.52
CA TYR A 14 -5.06 8.50 -2.71
C TYR A 14 -6.02 7.90 -1.67
N PHE A 15 -6.76 6.90 -2.13
CA PHE A 15 -7.71 6.16 -1.33
C PHE A 15 -7.16 4.76 -1.11
N LEU A 16 -6.75 4.49 0.13
CA LEU A 16 -6.43 3.15 0.60
C LEU A 16 -7.75 2.42 0.85
N ASP A 17 -7.80 1.12 0.58
CA ASP A 17 -8.95 0.30 0.98
C ASP A 17 -9.10 0.29 2.51
N PHE A 18 -8.01 -0.04 3.22
CA PHE A 18 -8.01 -0.05 4.69
C PHE A 18 -6.70 0.45 5.30
N LEU A 19 -6.84 1.21 6.39
CA LEU A 19 -5.78 1.54 7.33
C LEU A 19 -6.16 0.97 8.70
N ILE A 20 -5.49 -0.11 9.10
CA ILE A 20 -5.81 -0.86 10.31
C ILE A 20 -5.00 -0.28 11.47
N GLU A 21 -5.70 0.18 12.51
CA GLU A 21 -5.13 0.78 13.73
C GLU A 21 -4.10 1.90 13.49
N GLY A 22 -4.14 2.56 12.33
CA GLY A 22 -3.12 3.55 11.96
C GLY A 22 -1.71 2.96 11.78
N LYS A 23 -1.57 1.64 11.61
CA LYS A 23 -0.27 0.93 11.60
C LYS A 23 -0.04 0.10 10.34
N ILE A 24 -1.10 -0.46 9.77
CA ILE A 24 -1.02 -1.41 8.65
C ILE A 24 -1.90 -0.94 7.52
N ILE A 25 -1.34 -0.87 6.31
CA ILE A 25 -2.10 -0.68 5.09
C ILE A 25 -2.54 -2.06 4.58
N LEU A 26 -3.82 -2.21 4.25
CA LEU A 26 -4.34 -3.38 3.54
C LEU A 26 -4.97 -2.91 2.23
N GLU A 27 -4.41 -3.39 1.12
CA GLU A 27 -4.85 -3.13 -0.26
C GLU A 27 -5.40 -4.42 -0.87
N LEU A 28 -6.60 -4.36 -1.43
CA LEU A 28 -7.31 -5.49 -2.00
C LEU A 28 -7.30 -5.44 -3.53
N LYS A 29 -7.15 -6.61 -4.16
CA LYS A 29 -7.21 -6.78 -5.62
C LYS A 29 -8.07 -7.97 -6.00
N ALA A 30 -8.63 -7.90 -7.20
CA ALA A 30 -9.35 -9.00 -7.86
C ALA A 30 -8.85 -9.20 -9.30
N THR A 31 -7.54 -9.16 -9.49
CA THR A 31 -6.85 -9.23 -10.80
C THR A 31 -6.22 -10.60 -11.04
N PRO A 32 -5.94 -11.01 -12.29
CA PRO A 32 -5.31 -12.30 -12.59
C PRO A 32 -3.96 -12.51 -11.89
N PHE A 33 -3.18 -11.44 -11.73
CA PHE A 33 -1.90 -11.40 -11.03
C PHE A 33 -1.64 -9.99 -10.49
N PHE A 34 -0.67 -9.87 -9.58
CA PHE A 34 -0.19 -8.56 -9.13
C PHE A 34 0.66 -7.92 -10.23
N HIS A 35 0.45 -6.63 -10.48
CA HIS A 35 1.36 -5.81 -11.27
C HIS A 35 2.44 -5.20 -10.38
N PRO A 36 3.64 -4.90 -10.92
CA PRO A 36 4.66 -4.15 -10.18
C PRO A 36 4.13 -2.83 -9.62
N ASP A 37 3.23 -2.16 -10.35
CA ASP A 37 2.62 -0.90 -9.92
C ASP A 37 1.78 -1.05 -8.65
N ASP A 38 1.12 -2.20 -8.43
CA ASP A 38 0.39 -2.46 -7.18
C ASP A 38 1.34 -2.45 -5.98
N PHE A 39 2.55 -3.00 -6.14
CA PHE A 39 3.58 -2.98 -5.11
C PHE A 39 4.10 -1.56 -4.88
N TYR A 40 4.44 -0.83 -5.94
CA TYR A 40 4.99 0.52 -5.83
C TYR A 40 3.97 1.50 -5.25
N GLN A 41 2.68 1.34 -5.56
CA GLN A 41 1.61 2.11 -4.95
C GLN A 41 1.59 1.91 -3.43
N VAL A 42 1.54 0.65 -2.96
CA VAL A 42 1.53 0.38 -1.50
C VAL A 42 2.81 0.88 -0.84
N LEU A 43 3.97 0.68 -1.46
CA LEU A 43 5.24 1.19 -0.94
C LEU A 43 5.27 2.72 -0.84
N ALA A 44 4.76 3.42 -1.85
CA ALA A 44 4.67 4.88 -1.83
C ALA A 44 3.83 5.39 -0.65
N TYR A 45 2.73 4.71 -0.33
CA TYR A 45 1.94 5.05 0.86
C TYR A 45 2.69 4.81 2.16
N LEU A 46 3.32 3.65 2.31
CA LEU A 46 4.10 3.34 3.51
C LEU A 46 5.16 4.41 3.78
N LYS A 47 5.78 4.95 2.72
CA LYS A 47 6.72 6.08 2.83
C LYS A 47 6.01 7.39 3.17
N ALA A 48 4.93 7.74 2.45
CA ALA A 48 4.22 9.00 2.61
C ALA A 48 3.62 9.20 4.01
N ILE A 49 3.20 8.12 4.68
CA ILE A 49 2.62 8.19 6.03
C ILE A 49 3.48 7.49 7.10
N SER A 50 4.76 7.24 6.79
CA SER A 50 5.75 6.69 7.71
C SER A 50 5.27 5.41 8.44
N LEU A 51 4.70 4.47 7.69
CA LEU A 51 4.28 3.17 8.19
C LEU A 51 5.22 2.05 7.75
N LYS A 52 5.35 1.02 8.59
CA LYS A 52 6.31 -0.07 8.39
C LYS A 52 5.80 -1.17 7.47
N LEU A 53 4.51 -1.49 7.54
CA LEU A 53 3.94 -2.70 6.93
C LEU A 53 2.71 -2.40 6.08
N GLY A 54 2.75 -2.87 4.84
CA GLY A 54 1.60 -3.00 3.95
C GLY A 54 1.33 -4.46 3.60
N ILE A 55 0.07 -4.79 3.40
CA ILE A 55 -0.40 -6.09 2.92
C ILE A 55 -1.14 -5.84 1.61
N LEU A 56 -0.65 -6.46 0.54
CA LEU A 56 -1.31 -6.47 -0.75
C LEU A 56 -1.93 -7.85 -0.96
N ALA A 57 -3.26 -7.93 -1.05
CA ALA A 57 -4.03 -9.17 -1.02
C ALA A 57 -4.91 -9.31 -2.26
N ASN A 58 -4.82 -10.45 -2.95
CA ASN A 58 -5.60 -10.74 -4.16
C ASN A 58 -6.60 -11.86 -3.91
N PHE A 59 -7.87 -11.54 -4.10
CA PHE A 59 -9.03 -12.40 -3.84
C PHE A 59 -9.63 -13.01 -5.11
N ARG A 60 -9.05 -12.79 -6.30
CA ARG A 60 -9.59 -13.36 -7.56
C ARG A 60 -9.51 -14.88 -7.61
N GLY A 61 -8.44 -15.46 -7.09
CA GLY A 61 -8.16 -16.89 -7.18
C GLY A 61 -8.97 -17.72 -6.19
N ARG A 62 -8.96 -19.05 -6.34
CA ARG A 62 -9.56 -19.99 -5.36
C ARG A 62 -8.89 -19.93 -3.99
N LYS A 63 -7.65 -19.43 -3.94
CA LYS A 63 -6.87 -19.21 -2.72
C LYS A 63 -6.46 -17.75 -2.66
N LEU A 64 -6.39 -17.23 -1.44
CA LEU A 64 -5.82 -15.92 -1.18
C LEU A 64 -4.33 -15.93 -1.56
N VAL A 65 -3.94 -14.98 -2.41
CA VAL A 65 -2.53 -14.70 -2.70
C VAL A 65 -2.21 -13.34 -2.09
N TYR A 66 -1.15 -13.24 -1.30
CA TYR A 66 -0.79 -11.99 -0.65
C TYR A 66 0.72 -11.75 -0.63
N LYS A 67 1.09 -10.47 -0.54
CA LYS A 67 2.47 -10.01 -0.34
C LYS A 67 2.54 -9.07 0.85
N ARG A 68 3.60 -9.22 1.65
CA ARG A 68 3.99 -8.25 2.66
C ARG A 68 4.98 -7.28 2.02
N ILE A 69 4.72 -6.00 2.20
CA ILE A 69 5.54 -4.90 1.68
C ILE A 69 6.07 -4.16 2.89
N LEU A 70 7.40 -4.07 3.01
CA LEU A 70 8.07 -3.44 4.14
C LEU A 70 8.66 -2.11 3.69
N ASN A 71 8.44 -1.06 4.49
CA ASN A 71 9.18 0.17 4.35
C ASN A 71 10.55 0.00 5.02
N SER A 72 11.61 -0.09 4.21
CA SER A 72 12.98 -0.27 4.69
C SER A 72 13.57 1.00 5.32
N GLU A 73 12.94 2.16 5.18
CA GLU A 73 13.40 3.43 5.76
C GLU A 73 13.05 3.55 7.25
N ILE A 74 12.23 2.63 7.79
CA ILE A 74 11.85 2.61 9.20
C ILE A 74 12.65 1.51 9.92
N HIS A 75 13.65 1.95 10.67
CA HIS A 75 14.36 1.13 11.64
C HIS A 75 13.63 1.22 13.00
N LEU A 76 13.34 0.07 13.61
CA LEU A 76 12.80 0.00 14.98
C LEU A 76 13.93 0.10 15.99
#